data_AF-A0A1B8P7T0-F1
#
_entry.id   AF-A0A1B8P7T0-F1
#
_cell.length_a   1.000
_cell.length_b   1.000
_cell.length_c   1.000
_cell.angle_alpha   90.00
_cell.angle_beta   90.00
_cell.angle_gamma   90.00
#
_symmetry.space_group_name_H-M   'P 1'
#
loop_
_entity.id
_entity.type
_entity.pdbx_description
1 polymer ?
#
loop_
_entity_poly.entity_id
_entity_poly.type
_entity_poly.pdbx_seq_one_letter_code
_entity_poly.pdbx_strand_id
1 'polypeptide(L)'
;MMTVLDWVHSQARLADRLGIQRFAAIIGGSLGGMQVLQWALSYPDRIAHAGVIAATPKLSAQNIAFNEVARQAIRSDPDFFDGRYADHGTLPRRGLKLARMVGHITYLSEDAMGSKFGRDLRSADLNFGYDVEFQVESYLRHQGDTFSSSFDAHTYLLMTKALDYFDPAADHDGDLSAAVAPATCPFLVVSFSSDWRFPPSRSRELVNALIRAGKSVSYANIDSPHGHDAFLLPEPRYQAIFTAFMERVAHDQGLEDRS
;
A
#
# COMPACT_ATOMS: atom_id res chain seq x y z
N MET A 1 15.08 -9.62 10.82
CA MET A 1 14.42 -9.21 9.56
C MET A 1 12.94 -9.03 9.89
N MET A 2 12.30 -7.97 9.38
CA MET A 2 10.87 -7.70 9.59
C MET A 2 10.16 -7.88 8.25
N THR A 3 9.08 -8.65 8.26
CA THR A 3 8.25 -8.98 7.08
C THR A 3 6.77 -8.71 7.36
N VAL A 4 5.93 -8.80 6.33
CA VAL A 4 4.47 -8.73 6.48
C VAL A 4 3.95 -9.84 7.41
N LEU A 5 4.56 -11.04 7.39
CA LEU A 5 4.21 -12.14 8.29
C LEU A 5 4.41 -11.75 9.77
N ASP A 6 5.50 -11.05 10.09
CA ASP A 6 5.77 -10.61 11.46
C ASP A 6 4.71 -9.61 11.95
N TRP A 7 4.25 -8.71 11.08
CA TRP A 7 3.15 -7.78 11.41
C TRP A 7 1.83 -8.52 11.65
N VAL A 8 1.50 -9.48 10.79
CA VAL A 8 0.27 -10.28 10.93
C VAL A 8 0.32 -11.13 12.21
N HIS A 9 1.46 -11.72 12.54
CA HIS A 9 1.66 -12.40 13.83
C HIS A 9 1.48 -11.45 15.03
N SER A 10 1.99 -10.22 14.95
CA SER A 10 1.80 -9.22 16.00
C SER A 10 0.33 -8.83 16.15
N GLN A 11 -0.39 -8.65 15.05
CA GLN A 11 -1.82 -8.33 15.05
C GLN A 11 -2.65 -9.48 15.61
N ALA A 12 -2.31 -10.74 15.29
CA ALA A 12 -2.98 -11.91 15.82
C ALA A 12 -2.82 -12.03 17.35
N ARG A 13 -1.62 -11.76 17.88
CA ARG A 13 -1.39 -11.72 19.33
C ARG A 13 -2.21 -10.63 20.02
N LEU A 14 -2.38 -9.47 19.37
CA LEU A 14 -3.27 -8.43 19.88
C LEU A 14 -4.73 -8.90 19.87
N ALA A 15 -5.18 -9.53 18.78
CA ALA A 15 -6.52 -10.10 18.69
C ALA A 15 -6.78 -11.13 19.82
N ASP A 16 -5.81 -11.99 20.12
CA ASP A 16 -5.89 -12.95 21.23
C ASP A 16 -6.07 -12.23 22.57
N ARG A 17 -5.29 -11.16 22.80
CA ARG A 17 -5.37 -10.37 24.04
C ARG A 17 -6.70 -9.64 24.21
N LEU A 18 -7.36 -9.30 23.10
CA LEU A 18 -8.69 -8.69 23.05
C LEU A 18 -9.82 -9.74 23.06
N GLY A 19 -9.50 -11.04 23.02
CA GLY A 19 -10.49 -12.12 22.98
C GLY A 19 -11.16 -12.31 21.61
N ILE A 20 -10.61 -11.72 20.54
CA ILE A 20 -11.15 -11.82 19.18
C ILE A 20 -10.66 -13.13 18.54
N GLN A 21 -11.54 -14.14 18.52
CA GLN A 21 -11.22 -15.43 17.92
C GLN A 21 -11.23 -15.38 16.38
N ARG A 22 -12.22 -14.70 15.81
CA ARG A 22 -12.42 -14.58 14.37
C ARG A 22 -12.94 -13.19 14.02
N PHE A 23 -12.35 -12.57 13.00
CA PHE A 23 -12.83 -11.30 12.44
C PHE A 23 -13.93 -11.57 11.41
N ALA A 24 -15.01 -10.78 11.46
CA ALA A 24 -16.06 -10.78 10.44
C ALA A 24 -15.49 -10.41 9.06
N ALA A 25 -14.58 -9.43 9.02
CA ALA A 25 -13.78 -9.09 7.86
C ALA A 25 -12.43 -8.50 8.28
N ILE A 26 -11.40 -8.70 7.45
CA ILE A 26 -10.15 -7.94 7.50
C ILE A 26 -9.98 -7.25 6.14
N ILE A 27 -9.75 -5.94 6.16
CA ILE A 27 -9.73 -5.09 4.97
C ILE A 27 -8.46 -4.24 4.99
N GLY A 28 -7.85 -4.09 3.82
CA GLY A 28 -6.59 -3.36 3.70
C GLY A 28 -6.34 -2.84 2.29
N GLY A 29 -5.91 -1.59 2.23
CA GLY A 29 -5.42 -0.93 1.03
C GLY A 29 -3.90 -1.05 0.89
N SER A 30 -3.36 -1.18 -0.32
CA SER A 30 -1.90 -1.15 -0.56
C SER A 30 -1.16 -2.21 0.25
N LEU A 31 -0.14 -1.82 1.03
CA LEU A 31 0.56 -2.71 1.96
C LEU A 31 -0.37 -3.34 3.02
N GLY A 32 -1.49 -2.69 3.34
CA GLY A 32 -2.54 -3.30 4.15
C GLY A 32 -3.23 -4.46 3.44
N GLY A 33 -3.42 -4.39 2.12
CA GLY A 33 -3.97 -5.50 1.33
C GLY A 33 -3.06 -6.72 1.30
N MET A 34 -1.73 -6.50 1.33
CA MET A 34 -0.76 -7.59 1.50
C MET A 34 -0.88 -8.25 2.87
N GLN A 35 -1.11 -7.46 3.93
CA GLN A 35 -1.39 -7.98 5.26
C GLN A 35 -2.70 -8.79 5.31
N VAL A 36 -3.75 -8.34 4.62
CA VAL A 36 -5.01 -9.11 4.48
C VAL A 36 -4.75 -10.46 3.82
N LEU A 37 -3.98 -10.48 2.73
CA LEU A 37 -3.62 -11.71 2.07
C LEU A 37 -2.86 -12.62 3.04
N GLN A 38 -1.83 -12.10 3.71
CA GLN A 38 -1.06 -12.86 4.70
C GLN A 38 -1.92 -13.39 5.86
N TRP A 39 -2.91 -12.62 6.34
CA TRP A 39 -3.89 -13.09 7.33
C TRP A 39 -4.68 -14.30 6.82
N ALA A 40 -5.17 -14.24 5.58
CA ALA A 40 -5.92 -15.34 4.97
C ALA A 40 -5.08 -16.61 4.78
N LEU A 41 -3.75 -16.48 4.64
CA LEU A 41 -2.84 -17.62 4.51
C LEU A 41 -2.43 -18.19 5.87
N SER A 42 -2.06 -17.33 6.82
CA SER A 42 -1.50 -17.74 8.12
C SER A 42 -2.58 -18.14 9.14
N TYR A 43 -3.76 -17.53 9.06
CA TYR A 43 -4.84 -17.72 10.01
C TYR A 43 -6.20 -17.88 9.31
N PRO A 44 -6.35 -18.87 8.40
CA PRO A 44 -7.53 -19.00 7.54
C PRO A 44 -8.83 -19.11 8.33
N ASP A 45 -8.83 -19.77 9.50
CA ASP A 45 -10.03 -19.94 10.34
C ASP A 45 -10.40 -18.68 11.14
N ARG A 46 -9.51 -17.69 11.20
CA ARG A 46 -9.68 -16.46 12.00
C ARG A 46 -10.17 -15.27 11.18
N ILE A 47 -10.46 -15.46 9.90
CA ILE A 47 -10.99 -14.44 9.00
C ILE A 47 -12.23 -15.00 8.30
N ALA A 48 -13.35 -14.29 8.37
CA ALA A 48 -14.56 -14.67 7.65
C ALA A 48 -14.61 -14.08 6.24
N HIS A 49 -14.07 -12.88 6.02
CA HIS A 49 -14.02 -12.21 4.71
C HIS A 49 -12.74 -11.38 4.54
N ALA A 50 -12.18 -11.38 3.33
CA ALA A 50 -10.96 -10.65 3.01
C ALA A 50 -11.20 -9.54 1.98
N GLY A 51 -10.92 -8.28 2.33
CA GLY A 51 -10.96 -7.13 1.42
C GLY A 51 -9.57 -6.67 1.02
N VAL A 52 -9.14 -6.96 -0.22
CA VAL A 52 -7.82 -6.61 -0.76
C VAL A 52 -7.97 -5.47 -1.77
N ILE A 53 -7.51 -4.27 -1.41
CA ILE A 53 -7.81 -3.03 -2.15
C ILE A 53 -6.51 -2.39 -2.62
N ALA A 54 -6.42 -2.01 -3.89
CA ALA A 54 -5.23 -1.38 -4.48
C ALA A 54 -3.93 -2.07 -4.02
N ALA A 55 -3.82 -3.39 -4.22
CA ALA A 55 -2.71 -4.20 -3.71
C ALA A 55 -2.24 -5.22 -4.76
N THR A 56 -1.07 -5.82 -4.53
CA THR A 56 -0.43 -6.77 -5.44
C THR A 56 0.12 -7.98 -4.67
N PRO A 57 0.14 -9.19 -5.27
CA PRO A 57 0.77 -10.35 -4.63
C PRO A 57 2.29 -10.18 -4.45
N LYS A 58 2.96 -9.39 -5.31
CA LYS A 58 4.37 -9.04 -5.15
C LYS A 58 4.76 -7.79 -5.93
N LEU A 59 5.80 -7.10 -5.48
CA LEU A 59 6.29 -5.92 -6.16
C LEU A 59 6.94 -6.23 -7.51
N SER A 60 6.81 -5.28 -8.45
CA SER A 60 7.59 -5.29 -9.69
C SER A 60 9.02 -4.81 -9.45
N ALA A 61 9.93 -5.16 -10.37
CA ALA A 61 11.30 -4.64 -10.34
C ALA A 61 11.36 -3.10 -10.31
N GLN A 62 10.42 -2.43 -11.00
CA GLN A 62 10.33 -0.98 -11.00
C GLN A 62 9.92 -0.43 -9.61
N ASN A 63 8.96 -1.05 -8.93
CA ASN A 63 8.59 -0.63 -7.58
C ASN A 63 9.74 -0.83 -6.59
N ILE A 64 10.47 -1.95 -6.70
CA ILE A 64 11.65 -2.23 -5.87
C ILE A 64 12.74 -1.18 -6.12
N ALA A 65 12.96 -0.78 -7.38
CA ALA A 65 13.91 0.27 -7.73
C ALA A 65 13.55 1.63 -7.11
N PHE A 66 12.27 2.04 -7.15
CA PHE A 66 11.83 3.27 -6.47
C PHE A 66 12.04 3.20 -4.96
N ASN A 67 11.71 2.08 -4.33
CA ASN A 67 11.93 1.89 -2.90
C ASN A 67 13.44 1.93 -2.57
N GLU A 68 14.30 1.39 -3.44
CA GLU A 68 15.76 1.45 -3.25
C GLU A 68 16.29 2.88 -3.33
N VAL A 69 15.87 3.67 -4.34
CA VAL A 69 16.26 5.08 -4.44
C VAL A 69 15.83 5.86 -3.18
N ALA A 70 14.61 5.62 -2.69
CA ALA A 70 14.13 6.27 -1.48
C ALA A 70 14.97 5.88 -0.24
N ARG A 71 15.35 4.60 -0.10
CA ARG A 71 16.23 4.15 1.00
C ARG A 71 17.64 4.73 0.89
N GLN A 72 18.20 4.80 -0.32
CA GLN A 72 19.51 5.41 -0.53
C GLN A 72 19.50 6.89 -0.18
N ALA A 73 18.43 7.62 -0.51
CA ALA A 73 18.28 9.02 -0.12
C ALA A 73 18.38 9.19 1.40
N ILE A 74 17.69 8.34 2.18
CA ILE A 74 17.77 8.33 3.65
C ILE A 74 19.18 7.97 4.14
N ARG A 75 19.76 6.88 3.62
CA ARG A 75 21.06 6.36 4.09
C ARG A 75 22.24 7.26 3.74
N SER A 76 22.10 8.05 2.66
CA SER A 76 23.10 9.02 2.21
C SER A 76 23.05 10.35 2.98
N ASP A 77 22.02 10.58 3.79
CA ASP A 77 21.90 11.78 4.61
C ASP A 77 23.02 11.79 5.68
N PRO A 78 23.87 12.84 5.76
CA PRO A 78 24.90 12.94 6.78
C PRO A 78 24.35 12.84 8.20
N ASP A 79 23.11 13.29 8.42
CA ASP A 79 22.42 13.22 9.72
C ASP A 79 21.84 11.83 10.00
N PHE A 80 22.04 10.82 9.13
CA PHE A 80 21.59 9.44 9.38
C PHE A 80 22.50 8.68 10.35
N PHE A 81 23.80 8.97 10.36
CA PHE A 81 24.80 8.33 11.23
C PHE A 81 24.72 6.79 11.25
N ASP A 82 24.53 6.16 10.08
CA ASP A 82 24.35 4.71 9.95
C ASP A 82 23.23 4.15 10.86
N GLY A 83 22.15 4.92 11.00
CA GLY A 83 21.02 4.61 11.87
C GLY A 83 21.17 5.07 13.32
N ARG A 84 22.28 5.72 13.71
CA ARG A 84 22.48 6.22 15.08
C ARG A 84 22.13 7.69 15.28
N TYR A 85 21.34 8.28 14.38
CA TYR A 85 20.95 9.69 14.43
C TYR A 85 20.34 10.16 15.76
N ALA A 86 19.64 9.28 16.48
CA ALA A 86 19.11 9.56 17.81
C ALA A 86 20.22 9.81 18.86
N ASP A 87 21.31 9.04 18.83
CA ASP A 87 22.46 9.20 19.73
C ASP A 87 23.17 10.55 19.51
N HIS A 88 23.06 11.07 18.28
CA HIS A 88 23.62 12.35 17.88
C HIS A 88 22.61 13.52 18.04
N GLY A 89 21.38 13.28 18.50
CA GLY A 89 20.34 14.32 18.63
C GLY A 89 19.92 14.93 17.29
N THR A 90 20.03 14.18 16.19
CA THR A 90 19.75 14.62 14.83
C THR A 90 18.64 13.80 14.18
N LEU A 91 18.19 14.22 12.99
CA LEU A 91 17.23 13.49 12.16
C LEU A 91 17.63 13.62 10.69
N PRO A 92 17.62 12.53 9.90
CA PRO A 92 17.96 12.54 8.46
C PRO A 92 16.81 13.12 7.62
N ARG A 93 16.50 14.41 7.86
CA ARG A 93 15.33 15.09 7.29
C ARG A 93 15.45 15.27 5.79
N ARG A 94 16.66 15.49 5.26
CA ARG A 94 16.88 15.71 3.83
C ARG A 94 16.62 14.41 3.06
N GLY A 95 17.15 13.31 3.57
CA GLY A 95 16.93 11.98 3.03
C GLY A 95 15.46 11.57 3.09
N LEU A 96 14.78 11.82 4.21
CA LEU A 96 13.33 11.56 4.35
C LEU A 96 12.48 12.39 3.39
N LYS A 97 12.82 13.68 3.19
CA LYS A 97 12.15 14.56 2.24
C LYS A 97 12.25 14.00 0.82
N LEU A 98 13.46 13.64 0.39
CA LEU A 98 13.71 13.06 -0.94
C LEU A 98 12.99 11.72 -1.12
N ALA A 99 13.06 10.84 -0.13
CA ALA A 99 12.34 9.57 -0.12
C ALA A 99 10.82 9.78 -0.27
N ARG A 100 10.26 10.77 0.45
CA ARG A 100 8.84 11.12 0.32
C ARG A 100 8.51 11.65 -1.07
N MET A 101 9.33 12.54 -1.63
CA MET A 101 9.11 13.09 -2.97
C MET A 101 9.07 11.98 -4.02
N VAL A 102 10.04 11.05 -3.99
CA VAL A 102 10.06 9.88 -4.88
C VAL A 102 8.81 9.02 -4.69
N GLY A 103 8.44 8.70 -3.45
CA GLY A 103 7.24 7.92 -3.16
C GLY A 103 5.97 8.61 -3.68
N HIS A 104 5.84 9.92 -3.47
CA HIS A 104 4.65 10.71 -3.84
C HIS A 104 4.43 10.75 -5.36
N ILE A 105 5.52 10.79 -6.14
CA ILE A 105 5.44 10.66 -7.61
C ILE A 105 4.81 9.32 -7.99
N THR A 106 5.06 8.25 -7.23
CA THR A 106 4.50 6.93 -7.51
C THR A 106 3.03 6.76 -7.12
N TYR A 107 2.45 7.69 -6.38
CA TYR A 107 1.06 7.55 -5.91
C TYR A 107 0.05 8.26 -6.81
N LEU A 108 0.49 9.28 -7.53
CA LEU A 108 -0.33 10.07 -8.44
C LEU A 108 -0.24 9.51 -9.87
N SER A 109 -1.34 9.59 -10.61
CA SER A 109 -1.33 9.33 -12.05
C SER A 109 -0.74 10.52 -12.83
N GLU A 110 -0.34 10.28 -14.07
CA GLU A 110 0.06 11.34 -15.00
C GLU A 110 -1.08 12.34 -15.23
N ASP A 111 -2.31 11.86 -15.42
CA ASP A 111 -3.50 12.71 -15.63
C ASP A 111 -3.79 13.59 -14.40
N ALA A 112 -3.64 13.06 -13.19
CA ALA A 112 -3.82 13.81 -11.96
C ALA A 112 -2.72 14.87 -11.78
N MET A 113 -1.47 14.56 -12.12
CA MET A 113 -0.39 15.55 -12.08
C MET A 113 -0.57 16.63 -13.16
N GLY A 114 -0.91 16.24 -14.39
CA GLY A 114 -1.15 17.13 -15.52
C GLY A 114 -2.32 18.08 -15.27
N SER A 115 -3.45 17.56 -14.77
CA SER A 115 -4.63 18.37 -14.46
C SER A 115 -4.42 19.31 -13.28
N LYS A 116 -3.59 18.91 -12.29
CA LYS A 116 -3.37 19.69 -11.06
C LYS A 116 -2.29 20.75 -11.19
N PHE A 117 -1.26 20.52 -12.01
CA PHE A 117 -0.07 21.38 -12.07
C PHE A 117 0.33 21.82 -13.48
N GLY A 118 -0.10 21.11 -14.52
CA GLY A 118 0.28 21.40 -15.91
C GLY A 118 1.80 21.54 -16.08
N ARG A 119 2.21 22.61 -16.77
CA ARG A 119 3.61 23.07 -16.87
C ARG A 119 3.77 24.46 -16.25
N ASP A 120 2.95 24.78 -15.25
CA ASP A 120 2.83 26.14 -14.74
C ASP A 120 4.06 26.55 -13.93
N LEU A 121 4.68 27.66 -14.34
CA LEU A 121 5.82 28.26 -13.67
C LEU A 121 5.36 29.08 -12.45
N ARG A 122 6.22 29.19 -11.43
CA ARG A 122 6.03 30.12 -10.29
C ARG A 122 6.31 31.58 -10.64
N SER A 123 7.14 31.83 -11.66
CA SER A 123 7.50 33.15 -12.19
C SER A 123 7.51 33.14 -13.71
N ALA A 124 7.27 34.30 -14.34
CA ALA A 124 7.19 34.41 -15.80
C ALA A 124 8.54 34.20 -16.52
N ASP A 125 9.65 34.30 -15.80
CA ASP A 125 11.00 34.17 -16.34
C ASP A 125 11.55 32.76 -16.13
N LEU A 126 12.13 32.19 -17.19
CA LEU A 126 12.98 31.00 -17.10
C LEU A 126 14.32 31.42 -16.48
N ASN A 127 14.64 30.88 -15.32
CA ASN A 127 15.92 31.09 -14.67
C ASN A 127 16.84 29.89 -14.92
N PHE A 128 18.14 30.10 -14.95
CA PHE A 128 19.11 29.00 -14.99
C PHE A 128 19.60 28.76 -13.55
N GLY A 129 18.77 28.12 -12.74
CA GLY A 129 19.02 27.82 -11.34
C GLY A 129 18.41 26.49 -10.89
N TYR A 130 18.74 26.03 -9.69
CA TYR A 130 18.16 24.82 -9.08
C TYR A 130 17.04 25.14 -8.05
N ASP A 131 16.54 26.37 -8.10
CA ASP A 131 15.41 26.83 -7.27
C ASP A 131 14.07 26.32 -7.82
N VAL A 132 12.99 26.50 -7.06
CA VAL A 132 11.65 26.02 -7.45
C VAL A 132 11.12 26.86 -8.61
N GLU A 133 11.00 26.27 -9.78
CA GLU A 133 10.49 26.96 -10.98
C GLU A 133 9.07 26.51 -11.33
N PHE A 134 8.72 25.25 -11.01
CA PHE A 134 7.39 24.70 -11.29
C PHE A 134 6.53 24.52 -10.03
N GLN A 135 5.21 24.65 -10.18
CA GLN A 135 4.26 24.42 -9.08
C GLN A 135 4.36 22.99 -8.51
N VAL A 136 4.61 21.99 -9.35
CA VAL A 136 4.79 20.58 -8.92
C VAL A 136 6.00 20.41 -7.99
N GLU A 137 7.09 21.13 -8.23
CA GLU A 137 8.29 21.08 -7.40
C GLU A 137 8.02 21.70 -6.02
N SER A 138 7.30 22.82 -5.99
CA SER A 138 6.86 23.48 -4.75
C SER A 138 6.01 22.53 -3.91
N TYR A 139 5.03 21.89 -4.54
CA TYR A 139 4.14 20.93 -3.90
C TYR A 139 4.91 19.73 -3.34
N LEU A 140 5.79 19.12 -4.13
CA LEU A 140 6.61 17.98 -3.68
C LEU A 140 7.54 18.36 -2.52
N ARG A 141 8.18 19.53 -2.57
CA ARG A 141 9.02 20.03 -1.47
C ARG A 141 8.19 20.21 -0.19
N HIS A 142 7.01 20.83 -0.28
CA HIS A 142 6.13 21.05 0.88
C HIS A 142 5.62 19.73 1.50
N GLN A 143 5.19 18.76 0.67
CA GLN A 143 4.78 17.44 1.14
C GLN A 143 5.95 16.69 1.80
N GLY A 144 7.14 16.78 1.22
CA GLY A 144 8.34 16.18 1.79
C GLY A 144 8.75 16.80 3.14
N ASP A 145 8.65 18.12 3.28
CA ASP A 145 8.96 18.81 4.55
C ASP A 145 8.00 18.36 5.67
N THR A 146 6.69 18.34 5.40
CA THR A 146 5.67 17.86 6.36
C THR A 146 5.88 16.41 6.76
N PHE A 147 6.24 15.54 5.81
CA PHE A 147 6.50 14.13 6.11
C PHE A 147 7.77 13.95 6.96
N SER A 148 8.85 14.68 6.65
CA SER A 148 10.13 14.58 7.36
C SER A 148 10.06 14.96 8.84
N SER A 149 9.01 15.67 9.27
CA SER A 149 8.78 16.04 10.67
C SER A 149 7.93 15.06 11.46
N SER A 150 7.21 14.16 10.78
CA SER A 150 6.21 13.29 11.38
C SER A 150 6.47 11.80 11.18
N PHE A 151 7.51 11.43 10.42
CA PHE A 151 7.84 10.05 10.12
C PHE A 151 9.29 9.69 10.46
N ASP A 152 9.50 8.51 11.02
CA ASP A 152 10.80 8.01 11.42
C ASP A 152 11.54 7.31 10.26
N ALA A 153 12.85 7.55 10.16
CA ALA A 153 13.67 7.02 9.08
C ALA A 153 13.81 5.50 9.13
N HIS A 154 14.07 4.90 10.29
CA HIS A 154 14.12 3.44 10.42
C HIS A 154 12.81 2.79 10.04
N THR A 155 11.70 3.36 10.48
CA THR A 155 10.36 2.89 10.14
C THR A 155 10.16 2.87 8.63
N TYR A 156 10.60 3.92 7.92
CA TYR A 156 10.52 3.95 6.45
C TYR A 156 11.38 2.85 5.80
N LEU A 157 12.63 2.68 6.27
CA LEU A 157 13.54 1.66 5.75
C LEU A 157 12.97 0.24 5.97
N LEU A 158 12.45 -0.03 7.17
CA LEU A 158 11.87 -1.32 7.54
C LEU A 158 10.60 -1.61 6.74
N MET A 159 9.67 -0.66 6.67
CA MET A 159 8.40 -0.85 5.95
C MET A 159 8.62 -1.07 4.46
N THR A 160 9.52 -0.33 3.83
CA THR A 160 9.81 -0.52 2.39
C THR A 160 10.53 -1.84 2.11
N LYS A 161 11.33 -2.36 3.03
CA LYS A 161 11.91 -3.71 2.90
C LYS A 161 10.88 -4.80 3.12
N ALA A 162 9.99 -4.67 4.11
CA ALA A 162 8.89 -5.60 4.30
C ALA A 162 7.98 -5.66 3.05
N LEU A 163 7.75 -4.52 2.41
CA LEU A 163 7.03 -4.42 1.14
C LEU A 163 7.78 -5.13 -0.01
N ASP A 164 9.09 -4.93 -0.13
CA ASP A 164 9.91 -5.59 -1.17
C ASP A 164 9.96 -7.11 -1.03
N TYR A 165 9.94 -7.62 0.21
CA TYR A 165 10.03 -9.06 0.50
C TYR A 165 8.70 -9.81 0.42
N PHE A 166 7.57 -9.11 0.27
CA PHE A 166 6.28 -9.78 0.18
C PHE A 166 6.13 -10.49 -1.18
N ASP A 167 6.24 -11.81 -1.15
CA ASP A 167 5.91 -12.72 -2.26
C ASP A 167 5.38 -14.04 -1.67
N PRO A 168 4.05 -14.20 -1.51
CA PRO A 168 3.49 -15.42 -0.93
C PRO A 168 3.69 -16.64 -1.84
N ALA A 169 4.00 -16.45 -3.13
CA ALA A 169 4.26 -17.54 -4.05
C ALA A 169 5.72 -18.05 -4.00
N ALA A 170 6.62 -17.33 -3.32
CA ALA A 170 8.04 -17.69 -3.27
C ALA A 170 8.28 -19.09 -2.67
N ASP A 171 7.54 -19.44 -1.62
CA ASP A 171 7.63 -20.75 -0.94
C ASP A 171 6.87 -21.86 -1.70
N HIS A 172 6.29 -21.53 -2.86
CA HIS A 172 5.46 -22.41 -3.67
C HIS A 172 5.97 -22.47 -5.13
N ASP A 173 7.27 -22.37 -5.35
CA ASP A 173 7.92 -22.38 -6.68
C ASP A 173 7.34 -21.34 -7.66
N GLY A 174 6.83 -20.22 -7.12
CA GLY A 174 6.18 -19.16 -7.89
C GLY A 174 4.71 -19.44 -8.25
N ASP A 175 4.12 -20.55 -7.77
CA ASP A 175 2.70 -20.85 -7.94
C ASP A 175 1.84 -20.11 -6.91
N LEU A 176 1.29 -18.97 -7.33
CA LEU A 176 0.39 -18.18 -6.50
C LEU A 176 -0.92 -18.92 -6.16
N SER A 177 -1.40 -19.83 -7.02
CA SER A 177 -2.60 -20.62 -6.73
C SER A 177 -2.35 -21.61 -5.60
N ALA A 178 -1.19 -22.26 -5.58
CA ALA A 178 -0.78 -23.11 -4.46
C ALA A 178 -0.63 -22.29 -3.17
N ALA A 179 -0.06 -21.09 -3.25
CA ALA A 179 0.11 -20.21 -2.10
C ALA A 179 -1.22 -19.78 -1.45
N VAL A 180 -2.25 -19.47 -2.26
CA VAL A 180 -3.57 -19.06 -1.75
C VAL A 180 -4.51 -20.22 -1.43
N ALA A 181 -4.11 -21.46 -1.67
CA ALA A 181 -4.90 -22.66 -1.40
C ALA A 181 -5.34 -22.82 0.08
N PRO A 182 -4.56 -22.42 1.10
CA PRO A 182 -4.99 -22.52 2.50
C PRO A 182 -6.14 -21.59 2.87
N ALA A 183 -6.36 -20.49 2.13
CA ALA A 183 -7.40 -19.51 2.47
C ALA A 183 -8.80 -20.13 2.38
N THR A 184 -9.64 -19.92 3.40
CA THR A 184 -11.01 -20.48 3.45
C THR A 184 -12.09 -19.42 3.26
N CYS A 185 -11.77 -18.13 3.45
CA CYS A 185 -12.70 -17.03 3.33
C CYS A 185 -12.95 -16.60 1.86
N PRO A 186 -14.12 -16.03 1.53
CA PRO A 186 -14.32 -15.27 0.31
C PRO A 186 -13.52 -13.95 0.28
N PHE A 187 -13.19 -13.51 -0.94
CA PHE A 187 -12.40 -12.31 -1.21
C PHE A 187 -13.21 -11.24 -1.97
N LEU A 188 -13.00 -9.98 -1.60
CA LEU A 188 -13.20 -8.82 -2.47
C LEU A 188 -11.83 -8.30 -2.91
N VAL A 189 -11.63 -8.17 -4.22
CA VAL A 189 -10.44 -7.53 -4.80
C VAL A 189 -10.87 -6.26 -5.54
N VAL A 190 -10.24 -5.12 -5.24
CA VAL A 190 -10.52 -3.84 -5.90
C VAL A 190 -9.23 -3.24 -6.46
N SER A 191 -9.24 -2.84 -7.73
CA SER A 191 -8.16 -2.08 -8.37
C SER A 191 -8.67 -0.77 -8.98
N PHE A 192 -7.76 0.12 -9.35
CA PHE A 192 -8.08 1.42 -9.94
C PHE A 192 -7.40 1.56 -11.31
N SER A 193 -8.12 2.08 -12.30
CA SER A 193 -7.71 2.06 -13.72
C SER A 193 -6.38 2.76 -13.98
N SER A 194 -6.12 3.88 -13.30
CA SER A 194 -4.88 4.67 -13.44
C SER A 194 -3.80 4.34 -12.41
N ASP A 195 -4.01 3.36 -11.52
CA ASP A 195 -2.96 2.93 -10.60
C ASP A 195 -1.84 2.28 -11.40
N TRP A 196 -0.71 2.97 -11.52
CA TRP A 196 0.46 2.42 -12.19
C TRP A 196 1.45 1.80 -11.20
N ARG A 197 1.32 2.09 -9.90
CA ARG A 197 2.14 1.49 -8.85
C ARG A 197 1.75 0.02 -8.70
N PHE A 198 0.47 -0.26 -8.48
CA PHE A 198 -0.12 -1.60 -8.42
C PHE A 198 -1.22 -1.75 -9.49
N PRO A 199 -0.83 -1.98 -10.76
CA PRO A 199 -1.76 -1.93 -11.87
C PRO A 199 -2.84 -3.01 -11.81
N PRO A 200 -4.02 -2.78 -12.42
CA PRO A 200 -5.11 -3.78 -12.48
C PRO A 200 -4.70 -5.16 -12.99
N SER A 201 -3.61 -5.27 -13.77
CA SER A 201 -3.01 -6.56 -14.14
C SER A 201 -2.58 -7.39 -12.91
N ARG A 202 -2.05 -6.77 -11.86
CA ARG A 202 -1.64 -7.43 -10.61
C ARG A 202 -2.83 -7.92 -9.78
N SER A 203 -3.92 -7.15 -9.75
CA SER A 203 -5.15 -7.62 -9.09
C SER A 203 -5.78 -8.77 -9.88
N ARG A 204 -5.75 -8.73 -11.22
CA ARG A 204 -6.19 -9.85 -12.06
C ARG A 204 -5.34 -11.11 -11.87
N GLU A 205 -4.02 -10.96 -11.70
CA GLU A 205 -3.12 -12.06 -11.34
C GLU A 205 -3.58 -12.76 -10.05
N LEU A 206 -3.86 -12.00 -8.99
CA LEU A 206 -4.39 -12.52 -7.73
C LEU A 206 -5.77 -13.18 -7.90
N VAL A 207 -6.69 -12.52 -8.61
CA VAL A 207 -8.05 -13.06 -8.86
C VAL A 207 -7.99 -14.38 -9.62
N ASN A 208 -7.15 -14.48 -10.65
CA ASN A 208 -6.95 -15.72 -11.40
C ASN A 208 -6.39 -16.82 -10.50
N ALA A 209 -5.46 -16.49 -9.61
CA ALA A 209 -4.89 -17.46 -8.68
C ALA A 209 -5.94 -17.98 -7.68
N LEU A 210 -6.76 -17.08 -7.13
CA LEU A 210 -7.89 -17.40 -6.24
C LEU A 210 -8.92 -18.30 -6.93
N ILE A 211 -9.31 -18.00 -8.17
CA ILE A 211 -10.24 -18.82 -8.96
C ILE A 211 -9.68 -20.23 -9.17
N ARG A 212 -8.41 -20.34 -9.59
CA ARG A 212 -7.73 -21.63 -9.79
C ARG A 212 -7.64 -22.45 -8.49
N ALA A 213 -7.49 -21.79 -7.35
CA ALA A 213 -7.50 -22.41 -6.04
C ALA A 213 -8.92 -22.69 -5.49
N GLY A 214 -9.97 -22.47 -6.30
CA GLY A 214 -11.36 -22.74 -5.94
C GLY A 214 -11.94 -21.75 -4.92
N LYS A 215 -11.39 -20.54 -4.81
CA LYS A 215 -11.84 -19.52 -3.84
C LYS A 215 -12.96 -18.66 -4.42
N SER A 216 -13.94 -18.33 -3.59
CA SER A 216 -14.95 -17.33 -3.93
C SER A 216 -14.29 -15.95 -3.98
N VAL A 217 -14.33 -15.28 -5.12
CA VAL A 217 -13.76 -13.95 -5.29
C VAL A 217 -14.66 -13.05 -6.12
N SER A 218 -14.87 -11.82 -5.65
CA SER A 218 -15.45 -10.71 -6.41
C SER A 218 -14.34 -9.74 -6.79
N TYR A 219 -14.34 -9.28 -8.04
CA TYR A 219 -13.35 -8.33 -8.53
C TYR A 219 -14.02 -7.09 -9.12
N ALA A 220 -13.53 -5.91 -8.75
CA ALA A 220 -13.92 -4.65 -9.36
C ALA A 220 -12.70 -3.83 -9.77
N ASN A 221 -12.69 -3.37 -11.03
CA ASN A 221 -11.79 -2.31 -11.48
C ASN A 221 -12.56 -0.99 -11.52
N ILE A 222 -12.17 -0.06 -10.65
CA ILE A 222 -12.78 1.27 -10.54
C ILE A 222 -12.10 2.18 -11.54
N ASP A 223 -12.89 2.84 -12.37
CA ASP A 223 -12.34 3.89 -13.22
C ASP A 223 -12.10 5.13 -12.36
N SER A 224 -10.84 5.53 -12.21
CA SER A 224 -10.44 6.67 -11.39
C SER A 224 -9.17 7.27 -11.96
N PRO A 225 -9.06 8.61 -12.08
CA PRO A 225 -7.84 9.28 -12.50
C PRO A 225 -6.84 9.45 -11.36
N HIS A 226 -7.13 9.02 -10.13
CA HIS A 226 -6.34 9.40 -8.95
C HIS A 226 -5.13 8.49 -8.66
N GLY A 227 -4.81 7.55 -9.55
CA GLY A 227 -3.67 6.65 -9.39
C GLY A 227 -3.83 5.71 -8.19
N HIS A 228 -2.73 5.48 -7.50
CA HIS A 228 -2.70 4.59 -6.33
C HIS A 228 -3.48 5.16 -5.15
N ASP A 229 -3.50 6.48 -4.95
CA ASP A 229 -4.20 7.11 -3.82
C ASP A 229 -5.73 7.08 -3.96
N ALA A 230 -6.28 6.60 -5.08
CA ALA A 230 -7.72 6.54 -5.34
C ALA A 230 -8.51 5.84 -4.21
N PHE A 231 -7.95 4.81 -3.56
CA PHE A 231 -8.65 4.11 -2.46
C PHE A 231 -8.78 4.92 -1.16
N LEU A 232 -8.05 6.03 -1.04
CA LEU A 232 -8.11 6.96 0.09
C LEU A 232 -9.01 8.18 -0.20
N LEU A 233 -9.46 8.32 -1.45
CA LEU A 233 -10.26 9.46 -1.89
C LEU A 233 -11.74 9.08 -2.01
N PRO A 234 -12.66 10.07 -1.95
CA PRO A 234 -14.07 9.83 -2.22
C PRO A 234 -14.28 9.34 -3.65
N GLU A 235 -14.61 8.06 -3.79
CA GLU A 235 -14.88 7.40 -5.07
C GLU A 235 -16.25 6.70 -4.99
N PRO A 236 -17.34 7.31 -5.52
CA PRO A 236 -18.71 6.83 -5.30
C PRO A 236 -18.92 5.36 -5.69
N ARG A 237 -18.33 4.93 -6.81
CA ARG A 237 -18.42 3.54 -7.27
C ARG A 237 -17.68 2.58 -6.34
N TYR A 238 -16.50 2.97 -5.85
CA TYR A 238 -15.74 2.18 -4.88
C TYR A 238 -16.50 2.07 -3.56
N GLN A 239 -17.05 3.17 -3.05
CA GLN A 239 -17.85 3.19 -1.83
C GLN A 239 -19.08 2.30 -1.94
N ALA A 240 -19.82 2.34 -3.04
CA ALA A 240 -20.98 1.48 -3.26
C ALA A 240 -20.61 -0.01 -3.23
N ILE A 241 -19.51 -0.39 -3.88
CA ILE A 241 -19.01 -1.78 -3.89
C ILE A 241 -18.55 -2.20 -2.49
N PHE A 242 -17.83 -1.33 -1.79
CA PHE A 242 -17.36 -1.59 -0.43
C PHE A 242 -18.53 -1.76 0.54
N THR A 243 -19.55 -0.89 0.47
CA THR A 243 -20.77 -1.00 1.27
C THR A 243 -21.49 -2.31 1.01
N ALA A 244 -21.73 -2.68 -0.26
CA ALA A 244 -22.39 -3.94 -0.60
C ALA A 244 -21.61 -5.17 -0.09
N PHE A 245 -20.27 -5.11 -0.09
CA PHE A 245 -19.45 -6.15 0.51
C PHE A 245 -19.61 -6.21 2.03
N MET A 246 -19.63 -5.07 2.73
CA MET A 246 -19.84 -5.03 4.18
C MET A 246 -21.25 -5.44 4.60
N GLU A 247 -22.27 -5.12 3.79
CA GLU A 247 -23.65 -5.60 3.99
C GLU A 247 -23.69 -7.13 3.89
N ARG A 248 -23.04 -7.71 2.87
CA ARG A 248 -22.89 -9.16 2.77
C ARG A 248 -22.14 -9.75 3.96
N VAL A 249 -21.05 -9.12 4.42
CA VAL A 249 -20.33 -9.55 5.63
C VAL A 249 -21.28 -9.57 6.82
N ALA A 250 -22.10 -8.54 7.01
CA ALA A 250 -23.05 -8.47 8.10
C ALA A 250 -24.10 -9.59 8.01
N HIS A 251 -24.66 -9.82 6.82
CA HIS A 251 -25.60 -10.90 6.55
C HIS A 251 -24.98 -12.28 6.86
N ASP A 252 -23.83 -12.59 6.24
CA ASP A 252 -23.16 -13.89 6.34
C ASP A 252 -22.66 -14.17 7.77
N GLN A 253 -22.53 -13.15 8.62
CA GLN A 253 -22.15 -13.27 10.03
C GLN A 253 -23.32 -13.07 11.01
N GLY A 254 -24.56 -12.85 10.53
CA GLY A 254 -25.74 -12.65 11.37
C GLY A 254 -25.69 -11.40 12.25
N LEU A 255 -25.16 -10.29 11.73
CA LEU A 255 -24.94 -9.02 12.46
C LEU A 255 -26.00 -7.94 12.18
N GLU A 256 -27.02 -8.25 11.36
CA GLU A 256 -27.99 -7.27 10.85
C GLU A 256 -28.88 -6.63 11.94
N ASP A 257 -29.07 -7.30 13.08
CA ASP A 257 -29.93 -6.83 14.19
C ASP A 257 -29.19 -6.06 15.29
N ARG A 258 -27.94 -5.63 15.06
CA ARG A 258 -27.12 -4.89 16.06
C ARG A 258 -26.90 -3.45 15.65
N SER A 259 -27.98 -2.67 15.57
CA SER A 259 -27.93 -1.20 15.43
C SER A 259 -28.55 -0.52 16.66
#